data_AF-Q7WVA7-F1
#
_entry.id   AF-Q7WVA7-F1
#
_cell.length_a   1.000
_cell.length_b   1.000
_cell.length_c   1.000
_cell.angle_alpha   90.00
_cell.angle_beta   90.00
_cell.angle_gamma   90.00
#
_symmetry.space_group_name_H-M   'P 1'
#
loop_
_entity.id
_entity.type
_entity.pdbx_description
1 polymer ?
#
loop_
_entity_poly.entity_id
_entity_poly.type
_entity_poly.pdbx_seq_one_letter_code
_entity_poly.pdbx_strand_id
1 'polypeptide(L)'
;MLLATSATSLAAIPFIAASCDGMMNNENKKPETNDKKESESVAKVVKAWETKIKNKLNSAHNYTVILNMLKDSIEDAELKNSISLANSDEARKRPVKEQEGQKIMFKVG
;
A
#
# COMPACT_ATOMS: atom_id res chain seq x y z
N MET A 1 11.40 10.32 -29.69
CA MET A 1 10.36 9.71 -28.81
C MET A 1 10.90 9.72 -27.39
N LEU A 2 10.33 10.56 -26.52
CA LEU A 2 10.67 10.60 -25.11
C LEU A 2 10.04 9.38 -24.43
N LEU A 3 10.87 8.44 -23.97
CA LEU A 3 10.46 7.35 -23.10
C LEU A 3 10.07 7.95 -21.75
N ALA A 4 8.78 8.20 -21.56
CA ALA A 4 8.21 8.52 -20.27
C ALA A 4 8.35 7.29 -19.38
N THR A 5 9.43 7.23 -18.60
CA THR A 5 9.57 6.27 -17.51
C THR A 5 8.55 6.65 -16.43
N SER A 6 7.41 5.97 -16.43
CA SER A 6 6.44 6.05 -15.34
C SER A 6 7.11 5.57 -14.05
N ALA A 7 7.42 6.50 -13.15
CA ALA A 7 7.90 6.20 -11.82
C ALA A 7 6.74 5.61 -11.02
N THR A 8 6.72 4.28 -10.85
CA THR A 8 5.77 3.62 -9.96
C THR A 8 6.29 3.71 -8.52
N SER A 9 5.58 4.40 -7.62
CA SER A 9 5.93 4.38 -6.21
C SER A 9 5.45 3.10 -5.52
N LEU A 10 6.33 2.51 -4.71
CA LEU A 10 6.07 1.29 -3.93
C LEU A 10 5.80 1.68 -2.48
N ALA A 11 4.58 1.45 -1.99
CA ALA A 11 4.27 1.59 -0.57
C ALA A 11 4.57 0.27 0.16
N ALA A 12 5.55 0.28 1.07
CA ALA A 12 5.85 -0.83 1.96
C ALA A 12 5.28 -0.54 3.35
N ILE A 13 4.22 -1.25 3.77
CA ILE A 13 3.57 -1.04 5.08
C ILE A 13 4.11 -2.09 6.07
N PRO A 14 4.88 -1.69 7.10
CA PRO A 14 5.25 -2.60 8.18
C PRO A 14 4.18 -2.57 9.28
N PHE A 15 3.91 -3.71 9.92
CA PHE A 15 3.21 -3.74 11.21
C PHE A 15 4.28 -3.50 12.29
N ILE A 16 4.48 -2.25 12.71
CA ILE A 16 5.43 -1.95 13.79
C ILE A 16 4.64 -1.61 15.07
N ALA A 17 4.93 -2.36 16.14
CA ALA A 17 4.60 -2.01 17.50
C ALA A 17 5.43 -0.78 17.91
N ALA A 18 4.77 0.19 18.53
CA ALA A 18 5.37 1.48 18.86
C ALA A 18 6.59 1.37 19.77
N SER A 19 7.68 2.00 19.35
CA SER A 19 8.55 2.77 20.25
C SER A 19 9.06 3.98 19.50
N CYS A 20 8.60 5.16 19.90
CA CYS A 20 9.15 6.44 19.47
C CYS A 20 10.55 6.61 20.08
N ASP A 21 11.56 6.84 19.25
CA ASP A 21 12.77 7.56 19.68
C ASP A 21 13.52 8.13 18.45
N GLY A 22 13.83 9.43 18.49
CA GLY A 22 15.03 10.04 17.91
C GLY A 22 15.19 10.20 16.37
N MET A 23 14.80 11.38 15.87
CA MET A 23 15.66 12.41 15.22
C MET A 23 16.70 12.01 14.14
N MET A 24 16.64 12.63 12.94
CA MET A 24 17.78 13.27 12.21
C MET A 24 17.32 14.00 10.91
N ASN A 25 18.19 14.93 10.47
CA ASN A 25 17.96 16.16 9.70
C ASN A 25 17.97 16.08 8.15
N ASN A 26 17.44 17.17 7.57
CA ASN A 26 17.98 18.02 6.49
C ASN A 26 17.66 17.84 4.99
N GLU A 27 17.41 19.03 4.41
CA GLU A 27 17.74 19.53 3.07
C GLU A 27 16.83 19.24 1.86
N ASN A 28 16.00 20.25 1.59
CA ASN A 28 15.89 20.96 0.31
C ASN A 28 15.79 20.11 -0.98
N LYS A 29 14.57 19.71 -1.32
CA LYS A 29 14.14 19.61 -2.72
C LYS A 29 12.65 19.86 -2.78
N LYS A 30 12.23 20.91 -3.48
CA LYS A 30 10.85 21.08 -3.89
C LYS A 30 10.57 20.05 -5.00
N PRO A 31 9.49 19.26 -4.92
CA PRO A 31 8.72 18.98 -6.12
C PRO A 31 7.27 19.41 -5.88
N GLU A 32 6.82 20.32 -6.72
CA GLU A 32 5.47 20.86 -6.67
C GLU A 32 4.49 19.87 -7.28
N THR A 33 3.43 19.62 -6.52
CA THR A 33 2.09 19.16 -6.94
C THR A 33 1.85 17.67 -7.24
N ASN A 34 2.78 16.88 -7.80
CA ASN A 34 2.51 15.46 -8.08
C ASN A 34 2.62 14.55 -6.85
N ASP A 35 3.65 14.74 -6.01
CA ASP A 35 3.86 13.96 -4.79
C ASP A 35 2.72 14.11 -3.77
N LYS A 36 2.00 15.23 -3.80
CA LYS A 36 0.89 15.48 -2.87
C LYS A 36 -0.34 14.64 -3.20
N LYS A 37 -0.73 14.53 -4.47
CA LYS A 37 -1.88 13.69 -4.88
C LYS A 37 -1.58 12.20 -4.74
N GLU A 38 -0.35 11.80 -5.04
CA GLU A 38 0.13 10.43 -4.85
C GLU A 38 0.20 10.06 -3.36
N SER A 39 0.76 10.94 -2.52
CA SER A 39 0.75 10.75 -1.07
C SER A 39 -0.66 10.74 -0.48
N GLU A 40 -1.60 11.54 -0.98
CA GLU A 40 -3.02 11.50 -0.57
C GLU A 40 -3.69 10.18 -0.96
N SER A 41 -3.44 9.68 -2.17
CA SER A 41 -3.98 8.41 -2.66
C SER A 41 -3.45 7.24 -1.85
N VAL A 42 -2.14 7.20 -1.62
CA VAL A 42 -1.49 6.20 -0.77
C VAL A 42 -2.01 6.31 0.66
N ALA A 43 -2.15 7.51 1.22
CA ALA A 43 -2.69 7.70 2.58
C ALA A 43 -4.14 7.18 2.70
N LYS A 44 -4.99 7.39 1.70
CA LYS A 44 -6.35 6.82 1.67
C LYS A 44 -6.31 5.30 1.68
N VAL A 45 -5.45 4.69 0.86
CA VAL A 45 -5.29 3.22 0.78
C VAL A 45 -4.77 2.65 2.12
N VAL A 46 -3.76 3.29 2.73
CA VAL A 46 -3.22 2.91 4.04
C VAL A 46 -4.30 3.01 5.12
N LYS A 47 -5.07 4.11 5.16
CA LYS A 47 -6.16 4.28 6.11
C LYS A 47 -7.25 3.22 5.94
N ALA A 48 -7.64 2.91 4.70
CA ALA A 48 -8.61 1.86 4.42
C ALA A 48 -8.09 0.49 4.88
N TRP A 49 -6.81 0.19 4.63
CA TRP A 49 -6.14 -1.02 5.11
C TRP A 49 -6.22 -1.16 6.64
N GLU A 50 -5.74 -0.15 7.37
CA GLU A 50 -5.66 -0.18 8.83
C GLU A 50 -7.02 -0.27 9.50
N THR A 51 -8.02 0.46 8.98
CA THR A 51 -9.34 0.57 9.61
C THR A 51 -10.32 -0.53 9.21
N LYS A 52 -10.21 -1.06 7.98
CA LYS A 52 -11.22 -1.99 7.43
C LYS A 52 -10.72 -3.40 7.21
N ILE A 53 -9.42 -3.60 6.94
CA ILE A 53 -8.89 -4.88 6.44
C ILE A 53 -8.01 -5.60 7.45
N LYS A 54 -7.03 -4.90 8.05
CA LYS A 54 -5.96 -5.47 8.89
C LYS A 54 -6.43 -6.52 9.91
N ASN A 55 -7.52 -6.24 10.62
CA ASN A 55 -8.04 -7.13 11.68
C ASN A 55 -9.04 -8.20 11.17
N LYS A 56 -9.33 -8.25 9.87
CA LYS A 56 -10.28 -9.19 9.25
C LYS A 56 -9.60 -10.30 8.44
N LEU A 57 -8.27 -10.29 8.36
CA LEU A 57 -7.51 -11.28 7.61
C LEU A 57 -7.51 -12.62 8.34
N ASN A 58 -7.65 -13.69 7.56
CA ASN A 58 -7.54 -15.07 8.02
C ASN A 58 -6.86 -15.91 6.93
N SER A 59 -6.59 -17.18 7.23
CA SER A 59 -5.87 -18.09 6.33
C SER A 59 -6.63 -18.44 5.04
N ALA A 60 -7.92 -18.15 4.93
CA ALA A 60 -8.70 -18.37 3.71
C ALA A 60 -8.50 -17.25 2.67
N HIS A 61 -8.08 -16.06 3.10
CA HIS A 61 -7.88 -14.92 2.21
C HIS A 61 -6.51 -15.01 1.52
N ASN A 62 -6.47 -15.20 0.21
CA ASN A 62 -5.23 -15.01 -0.57
C ASN A 62 -5.03 -13.53 -0.94
N TYR A 63 -3.85 -13.18 -1.46
CA TYR A 63 -3.53 -11.78 -1.74
C TYR A 63 -4.45 -11.14 -2.79
N THR A 64 -4.99 -11.91 -3.74
CA THR A 64 -6.05 -11.42 -4.64
C THR A 64 -7.33 -11.05 -3.91
N VAL A 65 -7.81 -11.91 -3.00
CA VAL A 65 -9.00 -11.62 -2.19
C VAL A 65 -8.76 -10.38 -1.34
N ILE A 66 -7.58 -10.28 -0.73
CA ILE A 66 -7.21 -9.13 0.09
C ILE A 66 -7.17 -7.84 -0.73
N LEU A 67 -6.63 -7.88 -1.95
CA LEU A 67 -6.68 -6.76 -2.90
C LEU A 67 -8.12 -6.34 -3.19
N ASN A 68 -9.01 -7.29 -3.46
CA ASN A 68 -10.41 -6.99 -3.76
C ASN A 68 -11.11 -6.36 -2.55
N MET A 69 -10.90 -6.92 -1.34
CA MET A 69 -11.43 -6.33 -0.12
C MET A 69 -10.94 -4.88 0.07
N LEU A 70 -9.67 -4.61 -0.22
CA LEU A 70 -9.11 -3.26 -0.14
C LEU A 70 -9.76 -2.31 -1.15
N LYS A 71 -9.98 -2.75 -2.40
CA LYS A 71 -10.71 -1.96 -3.42
C LYS A 71 -12.16 -1.70 -3.02
N ASP A 72 -12.83 -2.69 -2.47
CA ASP A 72 -14.22 -2.57 -2.01
C ASP A 72 -14.35 -1.61 -0.82
N SER A 73 -13.27 -1.43 -0.05
CA SER A 73 -13.20 -0.53 1.10
C SER A 73 -13.00 0.95 0.75
N ILE A 74 -12.68 1.24 -0.50
CA ILE A 74 -12.46 2.59 -1.01
C ILE A 74 -13.75 3.06 -1.67
N GLU A 75 -14.05 4.36 -1.69
CA GLU A 75 -15.24 4.89 -2.39
C GLU A 75 -14.86 5.41 -3.78
N ASP A 76 -13.69 6.06 -3.88
CA ASP A 76 -13.12 6.64 -5.08
C ASP A 76 -12.86 5.59 -6.16
N ALA A 77 -13.62 5.64 -7.26
CA ALA A 77 -13.56 4.66 -8.34
C ALA A 77 -12.25 4.73 -9.15
N GLU A 78 -11.67 5.92 -9.33
CA GLU A 78 -10.38 6.07 -10.02
C GLU A 78 -9.28 5.41 -9.21
N LEU A 79 -9.26 5.66 -7.90
CA LEU A 79 -8.29 5.07 -6.98
C LEU A 79 -8.43 3.54 -6.90
N LYS A 80 -9.64 2.98 -6.90
CA LYS A 80 -9.83 1.51 -6.93
C LYS A 80 -9.13 0.85 -8.11
N ASN A 81 -9.21 1.49 -9.27
CA ASN A 81 -8.69 0.96 -10.51
C ASN A 81 -7.17 1.08 -10.59
N SER A 82 -6.56 2.06 -9.91
CA SER A 82 -5.11 2.23 -9.85
C SER A 82 -4.41 1.35 -8.80
N ILE A 83 -5.16 0.63 -7.95
CA ILE A 83 -4.56 -0.27 -6.95
C ILE A 83 -4.33 -1.67 -7.55
N SER A 84 -3.11 -2.18 -7.40
CA SER A 84 -2.76 -3.55 -7.79
C SER A 84 -1.77 -4.18 -6.80
N LEU A 85 -1.56 -5.49 -6.88
CA LEU A 85 -0.45 -6.13 -6.17
C LEU A 85 0.87 -5.70 -6.80
N ALA A 86 1.87 -5.40 -5.98
CA ALA A 86 3.19 -5.04 -6.48
C ALA A 86 3.85 -6.19 -7.25
N ASN A 87 3.61 -7.42 -6.79
CA ASN A 87 4.02 -8.65 -7.43
C ASN A 87 2.78 -9.54 -7.72
N SER A 88 2.48 -9.76 -9.00
CA SER A 88 1.37 -10.61 -9.46
C SER A 88 1.56 -12.09 -9.14
N ASP A 89 2.80 -12.56 -9.03
CA ASP A 89 3.11 -13.97 -8.76
C ASP A 89 2.68 -14.38 -7.35
N GLU A 90 2.52 -13.39 -6.46
CA GLU A 90 2.06 -13.59 -5.09
C GLU A 90 0.54 -13.61 -4.95
N ALA A 91 -0.22 -13.36 -6.02
CA ALA A 91 -1.67 -13.30 -6.01
C ALA A 91 -2.34 -14.48 -5.29
N ARG A 92 -1.78 -15.69 -5.47
CA ARG A 92 -2.29 -16.93 -4.89
C ARG A 92 -1.73 -17.24 -3.50
N LYS A 93 -0.72 -16.51 -3.03
CA LYS A 93 -0.16 -16.67 -1.68
C LYS A 93 -1.21 -16.25 -0.64
N ARG A 94 -1.13 -16.87 0.53
CA ARG A 94 -2.00 -16.61 1.68
C ARG A 94 -1.17 -16.04 2.82
N PRO A 95 -1.73 -15.15 3.65
CA PRO A 95 -1.13 -14.79 4.91
C PRO A 95 -0.89 -16.05 5.75
N VAL A 96 0.27 -16.13 6.37
CA VAL A 96 0.66 -17.26 7.21
C VAL A 96 0.45 -16.83 8.64
N LYS A 97 -0.36 -17.61 9.37
CA LYS A 97 -0.64 -17.34 10.78
C LYS A 97 0.69 -17.38 11.55
N GLU A 98 0.88 -16.44 12.48
CA GLU A 98 2.07 -16.35 13.35
C GLU A 98 3.40 -16.08 12.63
N GLN A 99 3.38 -15.76 11.33
CA GLN A 99 4.59 -15.32 10.65
C GLN A 99 4.86 -13.84 10.93
N GLU A 100 5.86 -13.56 11.76
CA GLU A 100 6.35 -12.20 12.00
C GLU A 100 6.94 -11.57 10.73
N GLY A 101 6.74 -10.26 10.58
CA GLY A 101 7.33 -9.49 9.48
C GLY A 101 6.72 -9.75 8.09
N GLN A 102 5.62 -10.48 7.99
CA GLN A 102 4.92 -10.67 6.71
C GLN A 102 4.39 -9.33 6.16
N LYS A 103 4.68 -9.05 4.88
CA LYS A 103 4.25 -7.84 4.18
C LYS A 103 3.51 -8.20 2.91
N ILE A 104 2.45 -7.44 2.61
CA ILE A 104 1.76 -7.45 1.32
C ILE A 104 1.99 -6.08 0.69
N MET A 105 2.53 -6.07 -0.52
CA MET A 105 2.91 -4.84 -1.21
C MET A 105 1.85 -4.49 -2.26
N PHE A 106 1.30 -3.29 -2.17
CA PHE A 106 0.34 -2.75 -3.14
C PHE A 106 0.99 -1.61 -3.93
N LYS A 107 0.74 -1.58 -5.25
CA LYS A 107 1.02 -0.44 -6.11
C LYS A 107 -0.24 0.43 -6.17
N VAL A 108 -0.05 1.75 -6.11
CA VAL A 108 -1.11 2.75 -6.22
C VAL A 108 -0.65 3.76 -7.27
N GLY A 109 -1.28 3.75 -8.46
CA GLY A 109 -0.88 4.60 -9.58
C GLY A 109 -1.20 3.99 -10.92
#